data_AF-A0A9X2L833-F1
#
_entry.id   AF-A0A9X2L833-F1
#
_cell.length_a   1.000
_cell.length_b   1.000
_cell.length_c   1.000
_cell.angle_alpha   90.00
_cell.angle_beta   90.00
_cell.angle_gamma   90.00
#
_symmetry.space_group_name_H-M   'P 1'
#
loop_
_entity.id
_entity.type
_entity.pdbx_description
1 polymer ?
#
loop_
_entity_poly.entity_id
_entity_poly.type
_entity_poly.pdbx_seq_one_letter_code
_entity_poly.pdbx_strand_id
1 'polypeptide(L)'
;MTRLAALVAGLSAAACQTSAQTQETPAALDPDRMDEVAALVAEAVGKASVELGVSSDPGRVVILPPPPGPYEDRSPAMPRTFQAVLRDDTCLLVQTDGELEVELPQGVCLPL
;
A
#
# COMPACT_ATOMS: atom_id res chain seq x y z
N MET A 1 -0.66 -10.12 70.70
CA MET A 1 0.24 -9.58 69.65
C MET A 1 -0.27 -10.14 68.33
N THR A 2 -0.63 -9.47 67.23
CA THR A 2 -0.96 -8.08 66.85
C THR A 2 -1.63 -8.25 65.46
N ARG A 3 -2.65 -7.45 65.15
CA ARG A 3 -3.42 -7.49 63.88
C ARG A 3 -2.58 -7.07 62.65
N LEU A 4 -2.87 -7.63 61.47
CA LEU A 4 -2.83 -6.98 60.13
C LEU A 4 -3.59 -7.90 59.14
N ALA A 5 -4.83 -7.60 58.73
CA ALA A 5 -5.23 -6.63 57.69
C ALA A 5 -4.70 -7.04 56.30
N ALA A 6 -5.52 -7.65 55.44
CA ALA A 6 -6.46 -7.02 54.52
C ALA A 6 -5.81 -6.43 53.24
N LEU A 7 -6.27 -6.99 52.10
CA LEU A 7 -6.41 -6.39 50.76
C LEU A 7 -5.20 -6.11 49.86
N VAL A 8 -5.56 -5.98 48.57
CA VAL A 8 -4.82 -5.50 47.38
C VAL A 8 -4.28 -6.66 46.51
N ALA A 9 -5.05 -7.22 45.57
CA ALA A 9 -5.60 -6.62 44.35
C ALA A 9 -4.53 -5.94 43.47
N GLY A 10 -3.95 -6.68 42.54
CA GLY A 10 -3.32 -6.15 41.34
C GLY A 10 -3.67 -7.12 40.22
N LEU A 11 -4.84 -7.04 39.59
CA LEU A 11 -5.29 -5.97 38.71
C LEU A 11 -4.20 -5.57 37.68
N SER A 12 -4.23 -6.30 36.57
CA SER A 12 -4.34 -5.72 35.24
C SER A 12 -3.24 -4.73 34.82
N ALA A 13 -2.18 -5.28 34.21
CA ALA A 13 -1.53 -4.61 33.10
C ALA A 13 -1.62 -5.52 31.86
N ALA A 14 -2.85 -5.86 31.45
CA ALA A 14 -3.12 -6.11 30.04
C ALA A 14 -2.90 -4.77 29.34
N ALA A 15 -1.65 -4.47 29.00
CA ALA A 15 -1.36 -3.46 28.01
C ALA A 15 -2.02 -3.98 26.73
N CYS A 16 -3.22 -3.50 26.43
CA CYS A 16 -3.72 -3.47 25.07
C CYS A 16 -2.67 -2.71 24.28
N GLN A 17 -1.72 -3.43 23.70
CA GLN A 17 -0.90 -2.92 22.62
C GLN A 17 -1.81 -2.85 21.40
N THR A 18 -2.81 -1.97 21.47
CA THR A 18 -3.43 -1.38 20.29
C THR A 18 -2.32 -0.52 19.71
N SER A 19 -1.49 -1.13 18.88
CA SER A 19 -0.86 -0.38 17.80
C SER A 19 -2.01 0.33 17.11
N ALA A 20 -1.99 1.67 17.13
CA ALA A 20 -2.84 2.46 16.26
C ALA A 20 -2.55 1.97 14.84
N GLN A 21 -3.39 1.05 14.34
CA GLN A 21 -3.35 0.66 12.94
C GLN A 21 -3.85 1.91 12.23
N THR A 22 -2.92 2.65 11.63
CA THR A 22 -3.26 3.77 10.76
C THR A 22 -4.32 3.26 9.79
N GLN A 23 -5.49 3.89 9.81
CA GLN A 23 -6.64 3.37 9.10
C GLN A 23 -6.49 3.68 7.62
N GLU A 24 -6.16 2.65 6.85
CA GLU A 24 -6.12 2.74 5.39
C GLU A 24 -7.53 2.57 4.84
N THR A 25 -7.98 3.54 4.05
CA THR A 25 -9.24 3.43 3.32
C THR A 25 -8.95 3.21 1.84
N PRO A 26 -9.57 2.22 1.17
CA PRO A 26 -9.43 2.06 -0.26
C PRO A 26 -9.85 3.33 -1.01
N ALA A 27 -9.09 3.69 -2.04
CA ALA A 27 -9.34 4.87 -2.88
C ALA A 27 -9.37 4.48 -4.36
N ALA A 28 -10.08 5.25 -5.17
CA ALA A 28 -9.96 5.20 -6.63
C ALA A 28 -8.79 6.08 -7.10
N LEU A 29 -8.24 5.79 -8.27
CA LEU A 29 -7.29 6.66 -8.96
C LEU A 29 -7.99 7.56 -9.96
N ASP A 30 -7.54 8.80 -10.06
CA ASP A 30 -7.99 9.75 -11.08
C ASP A 30 -7.51 9.28 -12.47
N PRO A 31 -8.44 8.90 -13.38
CA PRO A 31 -8.08 8.42 -14.71
C PRO A 31 -7.36 9.47 -15.57
N ASP A 32 -7.54 10.75 -15.29
CA ASP A 32 -6.91 11.84 -16.04
C ASP A 32 -5.44 12.06 -15.63
N ARG A 33 -4.97 11.38 -14.58
CA ARG A 33 -3.61 11.52 -14.03
C ARG A 33 -2.80 10.23 -14.04
N MET A 34 -3.21 9.24 -14.82
CA MET A 34 -2.56 7.93 -14.88
C MET A 34 -1.11 7.98 -15.39
N ASP A 35 -0.78 8.95 -16.25
CA ASP A 35 0.60 9.16 -16.72
C ASP A 35 1.54 9.58 -15.58
N GLU A 36 1.05 10.39 -14.65
CA GLU A 36 1.78 10.82 -13.46
C GLU A 36 1.97 9.65 -12.47
N VAL A 37 0.92 8.85 -12.27
CA VAL A 37 1.01 7.60 -11.50
C VAL A 37 2.07 6.67 -12.09
N ALA A 38 2.05 6.46 -13.41
CA ALA A 38 3.03 5.62 -14.09
C ALA A 38 4.47 6.13 -13.90
N ALA A 39 4.70 7.44 -14.01
CA ALA A 39 6.01 8.03 -13.84
C ALA A 39 6.57 7.82 -12.41
N LEU A 40 5.75 8.11 -11.39
CA LEU A 40 6.15 7.95 -9.98
C LEU A 40 6.43 6.49 -9.63
N VAL A 41 5.58 5.59 -10.12
CA VAL A 41 5.77 4.17 -9.93
C VAL A 41 7.04 3.68 -10.64
N ALA A 42 7.31 4.14 -11.87
CA ALA A 42 8.53 3.81 -12.60
C ALA A 42 9.78 4.22 -11.81
N GLU A 43 9.79 5.43 -11.26
CA GLU A 43 10.86 5.91 -10.39
C GLU A 43 11.02 5.01 -9.15
N ALA A 44 9.92 4.71 -8.46
CA ALA A 44 9.91 3.88 -7.26
C ALA A 44 10.43 2.46 -7.50
N VAL A 45 10.14 1.87 -8.67
CA VAL A 45 10.63 0.53 -9.03
C VAL A 45 11.99 0.54 -9.76
N GLY A 46 12.63 1.70 -9.89
CA GLY A 46 13.94 1.85 -10.53
C GLY A 46 13.92 1.56 -12.04
N LYS A 47 12.86 1.96 -12.74
CA LYS A 47 12.67 1.78 -14.19
C LYS A 47 12.55 3.13 -14.89
N ALA A 48 12.95 3.17 -16.16
CA ALA A 48 12.79 4.36 -17.00
C ALA A 48 11.31 4.65 -17.33
N SER A 49 10.52 3.59 -17.47
CA SER A 49 9.08 3.65 -17.66
C SER A 49 8.44 2.34 -17.20
N VAL A 50 7.13 2.38 -16.94
CA VAL A 50 6.30 1.21 -16.69
C VAL A 50 5.03 1.30 -17.52
N GLU A 51 4.50 0.15 -17.88
CA GLU A 51 3.17 0.05 -18.49
C GLU A 51 2.17 -0.37 -17.40
N LEU A 52 1.15 0.45 -17.19
CA LEU A 52 0.06 0.16 -16.28
C LEU A 52 -1.02 -0.64 -17.02
N GLY A 53 -1.27 -1.85 -16.54
CA GLY A 53 -2.34 -2.71 -17.02
C GLY A 53 -3.71 -2.25 -16.55
N VAL A 54 -4.73 -2.60 -17.34
CA VAL A 54 -6.13 -2.32 -17.03
C VAL A 54 -6.64 -3.21 -15.89
N SER A 55 -7.34 -2.60 -14.94
CA SER A 55 -8.07 -3.28 -13.87
C SER A 55 -9.52 -2.82 -13.88
N SER A 56 -10.45 -3.70 -13.52
CA SER A 56 -11.85 -3.31 -13.28
C SER A 56 -12.06 -2.63 -11.92
N ASP A 57 -11.08 -2.74 -11.03
CA ASP A 57 -11.07 -2.05 -9.74
C ASP A 57 -10.40 -0.67 -9.92
N PRO A 58 -11.13 0.44 -9.68
CA PRO A 58 -10.66 1.80 -9.98
C PRO A 58 -9.47 2.25 -9.13
N GLY A 59 -9.20 1.57 -8.00
CA GLY A 59 -8.04 1.83 -7.16
C GLY A 59 -6.83 0.95 -7.48
N ARG A 60 -6.97 -0.02 -8.39
CA ARG A 60 -5.95 -1.04 -8.61
C ARG A 60 -5.23 -0.83 -9.93
N VAL A 61 -3.91 -0.88 -9.86
CA VAL A 61 -3.05 -0.90 -11.05
C VAL A 61 -2.13 -2.10 -11.02
N VAL A 62 -1.79 -2.58 -12.21
CA VAL A 62 -0.87 -3.70 -12.39
C VAL A 62 0.29 -3.22 -13.26
N ILE A 63 1.51 -3.28 -12.76
CA ILE A 63 2.69 -3.07 -13.59
C ILE A 63 2.97 -4.35 -14.35
N LEU A 64 2.96 -4.27 -15.67
CA LEU A 64 3.33 -5.40 -16.51
C LEU A 64 4.86 -5.58 -16.54
N PRO A 65 5.36 -6.83 -16.55
CA PRO A 65 6.75 -7.09 -16.83
C PRO A 65 7.16 -6.57 -18.21
N PRO A 66 8.44 -6.21 -18.40
CA PRO A 66 8.94 -5.94 -19.74
C PRO A 66 8.79 -7.19 -20.63
N PRO A 67 8.60 -7.01 -21.95
CA PRO A 67 8.54 -8.13 -22.86
C PRO A 67 9.87 -8.91 -22.87
N PRO A 68 9.85 -10.24 -23.08
CA PRO A 68 11.06 -11.03 -23.20
C PRO A 68 11.97 -10.52 -24.33
N GLY A 69 13.28 -10.61 -24.14
CA GLY A 69 14.25 -10.29 -25.19
C GLY A 69 14.18 -11.25 -26.39
N PRO A 70 14.82 -10.93 -27.52
CA PRO A 70 14.77 -11.71 -28.76
C PRO A 70 15.34 -13.14 -28.64
N TYR A 71 16.08 -13.44 -27.58
CA TYR A 71 16.67 -14.75 -27.30
C TYR A 71 16.15 -15.35 -25.98
N GLU A 72 15.08 -14.80 -25.43
CA GLU A 72 14.51 -15.22 -24.15
C GLU A 72 13.21 -16.01 -24.40
N ASP A 73 13.30 -17.34 -24.43
CA ASP A 73 12.15 -18.20 -24.71
C ASP A 73 11.19 -18.34 -23.52
N ARG A 74 11.64 -17.97 -22.32
CA ARG A 74 10.86 -18.00 -21.06
C ARG A 74 11.30 -16.87 -20.14
N SER A 75 10.36 -16.04 -19.71
CA SER A 75 10.61 -15.02 -18.70
C SER A 75 9.95 -15.38 -17.37
N PRO A 76 10.68 -15.40 -16.24
CA PRO A 76 10.11 -15.63 -14.92
C PRO A 76 9.51 -14.35 -14.30
N ALA A 77 9.52 -13.23 -15.00
CA ALA A 77 9.07 -11.95 -14.47
C ALA A 77 7.55 -11.96 -14.24
N MET A 78 7.13 -11.59 -13.03
CA MET A 78 5.72 -11.54 -12.63
C MET A 78 5.21 -10.10 -12.61
N PRO A 79 3.92 -9.86 -12.94
CA PRO A 79 3.30 -8.56 -12.74
C PRO A 79 3.33 -8.15 -11.26
N ARG A 80 3.42 -6.85 -11.01
CA ARG A 80 3.31 -6.27 -9.66
C ARG A 80 2.00 -5.53 -9.52
N THR A 81 1.21 -5.87 -8.51
CA THR A 81 -0.11 -5.28 -8.28
C THR A 81 -0.04 -4.27 -7.16
N PHE A 82 -0.66 -3.11 -7.37
CA PHE A 82 -0.76 -2.07 -6.37
C PHE A 82 -2.20 -1.65 -6.15
N GLN A 83 -2.50 -1.23 -4.93
CA GLN A 83 -3.78 -0.71 -4.50
C GLN A 83 -3.62 0.72 -4.00
N ALA A 84 -4.46 1.62 -4.50
CA ALA A 84 -4.59 2.97 -4.00
C ALA A 84 -5.34 2.96 -2.67
N VAL A 85 -4.74 3.61 -1.68
CA VAL A 85 -5.32 3.81 -0.34
C VAL A 85 -5.11 5.26 0.09
N LEU A 86 -6.05 5.76 0.88
CA LEU A 86 -5.89 6.99 1.63
C LEU A 86 -5.47 6.62 3.06
N ARG A 87 -4.35 7.18 3.50
CA ARG A 87 -3.81 7.02 4.85
C ARG A 87 -3.56 8.43 5.42
N ASP A 88 -4.35 8.84 6.40
CA ASP A 88 -4.28 10.20 6.98
C ASP A 88 -4.26 11.32 5.92
N ASP A 89 -5.21 11.30 4.98
CA ASP A 89 -5.32 12.21 3.82
C ASP A 89 -4.13 12.18 2.83
N THR A 90 -3.22 11.20 2.99
CA THR A 90 -2.13 10.94 2.06
C THR A 90 -2.56 9.88 1.06
N CYS A 91 -2.45 10.19 -0.23
CA CYS A 91 -2.69 9.23 -1.30
C CYS A 91 -1.49 8.32 -1.45
N LEU A 92 -1.66 7.04 -1.19
CA LEU A 92 -0.61 6.03 -1.29
C LEU A 92 -1.00 4.97 -2.31
N LEU A 93 -0.01 4.51 -3.04
CA LEU A 93 -0.09 3.33 -3.88
C LEU A 93 0.73 2.21 -3.24
N VAL A 94 0.05 1.23 -2.66
CA VAL A 94 0.66 0.17 -1.85
C VAL A 94 0.72 -1.12 -2.66
N GLN A 95 1.90 -1.71 -2.76
CA GLN A 95 2.07 -3.02 -3.40
C GLN A 95 1.31 -4.07 -2.59
N THR A 96 0.62 -5.00 -3.26
CA THR A 96 -0.27 -5.98 -2.59
C THR A 96 0.48 -6.91 -1.63
N ASP A 97 1.77 -7.12 -1.83
CA ASP A 97 2.66 -7.88 -0.92
C ASP A 97 3.32 -7.00 0.16
N GLY A 98 3.06 -5.68 0.15
CA GLY A 98 3.51 -4.71 1.15
C GLY A 98 4.98 -4.30 1.05
N GLU A 99 5.70 -4.70 -0.01
CA GLU A 99 7.14 -4.43 -0.11
C GLU A 99 7.47 -2.99 -0.56
N LEU A 100 6.49 -2.30 -1.16
CA LEU A 100 6.67 -0.97 -1.70
C LEU A 100 5.42 -0.12 -1.47
N GLU A 101 5.64 1.11 -1.01
CA GLU A 101 4.62 2.15 -0.93
C GLU A 101 5.11 3.36 -1.72
N VAL A 102 4.26 3.91 -2.57
CA VAL A 102 4.54 5.11 -3.36
C VAL A 102 3.57 6.19 -2.94
N GLU A 103 4.09 7.30 -2.44
CA GLU A 103 3.27 8.48 -2.18
C GLU A 103 2.91 9.15 -3.50
N LEU A 104 1.61 9.39 -3.69
CA LEU A 104 1.07 10.04 -4.87
C LEU A 104 0.68 11.48 -4.54
N PRO A 105 0.81 12.40 -5.51
CA PRO A 105 0.42 13.78 -5.31
C PRO A 105 -1.06 13.92 -4.95
N GLN A 106 -1.34 14.99 -4.22
CA GLN A 106 -2.69 15.34 -3.78
C GLN A 106 -3.65 15.42 -4.98
N GLY A 107 -4.86 14.90 -4.78
CA GLY A 107 -5.92 14.83 -5.79
C GLY A 107 -5.81 13.68 -6.79
N VAL A 108 -4.77 12.84 -6.74
CA VAL A 108 -4.71 11.61 -7.55
C VAL A 108 -5.63 10.53 -7.00
N CYS A 109 -5.74 10.41 -5.67
CA CYS A 109 -6.71 9.52 -5.05
C CYS A 109 -8.07 10.21 -4.93
N LEU A 110 -9.12 9.50 -5.32
CA LEU A 110 -10.51 9.85 -5.13
C LEU A 110 -11.12 8.93 -4.05
N PRO A 111 -11.84 9.46 -3.06
CA PRO A 111 -12.57 8.63 -2.10
C PRO A 111 -13.60 7.73 -2.81
N LEU A 112 -13.76 6.50 -2.33
CA LEU A 112 -14.78 5.54 -2.81
C LEU A 112 -16.15 5.71 -2.13
#